data_AF-A0A7C1HY44-F1
#
_entry.id   AF-A0A7C1HY44-F1
#
_cell.length_a   1.000
_cell.length_b   1.000
_cell.length_c   1.000
_cell.angle_alpha   90.00
_cell.angle_beta   90.00
_cell.angle_gamma   90.00
#
_symmetry.space_group_name_H-M   'P 1'
#
loop_
_entity.id
_entity.type
_entity.pdbx_description
1 polymer ?
#
loop_
_entity_poly.entity_id
_entity_poly.type
_entity_poly.pdbx_seq_one_letter_code
_entity_poly.pdbx_strand_id
1 'polypeptide(L)'
;MFYFWKSGANGDLWVSGEGLRKAFVERYPDGAECSEISLLGDRDLLNVSFVLSRGIDPETKARSEKNLQEFTTGLGIKEVQSGWVSDPSAEDVISAGGLFRHPLFWAGSAWVIFAVLRMGLSGTMLATLTSASVFFVVALFTTAKGIEIRKRIRGLFKQNA
;
A
#
# COMPACT_ATOMS: atom_id res chain seq x y z
N MET A 1 -4.81 17.69 -9.72
CA MET A 1 -6.06 17.85 -10.49
C MET A 1 -5.67 18.32 -11.88
N PHE A 2 -5.76 17.44 -12.89
CA PHE A 2 -5.37 17.76 -14.26
C PHE A 2 -6.63 17.97 -15.10
N TYR A 3 -6.74 19.13 -15.74
CA TYR A 3 -7.80 19.46 -16.67
C TYR A 3 -7.24 19.43 -18.09
N PHE A 4 -7.95 18.75 -18.99
CA PHE A 4 -7.58 18.64 -20.39
C PHE A 4 -8.41 19.62 -21.20
N TRP A 5 -7.75 20.37 -22.07
CA TRP A 5 -8.39 21.26 -23.03
C TRP A 5 -8.62 20.50 -24.33
N LYS A 6 -9.85 20.47 -24.82
CA LYS A 6 -10.19 19.89 -26.12
C LYS A 6 -11.01 20.86 -26.96
N SER A 7 -10.56 21.16 -28.16
CA SER A 7 -11.30 21.96 -29.14
C SER A 7 -11.94 21.04 -30.18
N GLY A 8 -13.26 21.15 -30.36
CA GLY A 8 -14.02 20.39 -31.36
C GLY A 8 -14.85 21.29 -32.26
N ALA A 9 -15.51 20.70 -33.27
CA ALA A 9 -16.38 21.43 -34.20
C ALA A 9 -17.56 22.14 -33.51
N ASN A 10 -17.91 21.70 -32.30
CA ASN A 10 -19.00 22.25 -31.49
C ASN A 10 -18.50 23.19 -30.36
N GLY A 11 -17.22 23.57 -30.35
CA GLY A 11 -16.61 24.45 -29.36
C GLY A 11 -15.54 23.78 -28.49
N ASP A 12 -15.08 24.53 -27.49
CA ASP A 12 -14.01 24.12 -26.57
C ASP A 12 -14.58 23.52 -25.29
N LEU A 13 -14.03 22.39 -24.87
CA LEU A 13 -14.45 21.64 -23.69
C LEU A 13 -13.25 21.38 -22.76
N TRP A 14 -13.43 21.74 -21.49
CA TRP A 14 -12.54 21.34 -20.41
C TRP A 14 -13.01 20.03 -19.82
N VAL A 15 -12.16 19.01 -19.84
CA VAL A 15 -12.50 17.68 -19.34
C VAL A 15 -11.54 17.25 -18.23
N SER A 16 -12.08 16.88 -17.08
CA SER A 16 -11.31 16.25 -16.00
C SER A 16 -11.26 14.73 -16.20
N GLY A 17 -10.09 14.12 -16.02
CA GLY A 17 -9.92 12.67 -16.08
C GLY A 17 -10.78 11.93 -15.04
N GLU A 18 -10.93 12.51 -13.83
CA GLU A 18 -11.83 11.97 -12.80
C GLU A 18 -13.31 12.08 -13.20
N GLY A 19 -13.67 13.15 -13.92
CA GLY A 19 -15.02 13.35 -14.43
C GLY A 19 -15.38 12.31 -15.51
N LEU A 20 -14.46 12.04 -16.42
CA LEU A 20 -14.62 10.97 -17.41
C LEU A 20 -14.74 9.60 -16.75
N ARG A 21 -13.90 9.32 -15.74
CA ARG A 21 -13.95 8.06 -15.00
C ARG A 21 -15.33 7.89 -14.35
N LYS A 22 -15.84 8.92 -13.68
CA LYS A 22 -17.14 8.87 -13.03
C LYS A 22 -18.28 8.68 -14.04
N ALA A 23 -18.25 9.42 -15.15
CA ALA A 23 -19.25 9.28 -16.21
C ALA A 23 -19.25 7.88 -16.85
N PHE A 24 -18.07 7.28 -17.03
CA PHE A 24 -17.94 5.92 -17.55
C PHE A 24 -18.51 4.88 -16.56
N VAL A 25 -18.16 4.98 -15.28
CA VAL A 25 -18.67 4.07 -14.22
C VAL A 25 -20.18 4.19 -14.06
N GLU A 26 -20.74 5.40 -14.10
CA GLU A 26 -22.20 5.59 -14.05
C GLU A 26 -22.91 5.03 -15.29
N ARG A 27 -22.27 5.06 -16.46
CA ARG A 27 -22.82 4.53 -17.71
C ARG A 27 -22.75 3.01 -17.81
N TYR A 28 -21.73 2.39 -17.21
CA TYR A 28 -21.45 0.95 -17.27
C TYR A 28 -21.22 0.38 -15.86
N PRO A 29 -22.26 0.28 -15.02
CA PRO A 29 -22.13 -0.19 -13.63
C PRO A 29 -21.72 -1.67 -13.53
N ASP A 30 -22.04 -2.48 -14.54
CA ASP A 30 -21.67 -3.90 -14.61
C ASP A 30 -20.28 -4.13 -15.27
N GLY A 31 -19.55 -3.05 -15.58
CA GLY A 31 -18.25 -3.09 -16.26
C GLY A 31 -17.06 -3.25 -15.31
N ALA A 32 -15.86 -3.48 -15.87
CA ALA A 32 -14.63 -3.53 -15.10
C ALA A 32 -14.32 -2.19 -14.40
N GLU A 33 -13.75 -2.25 -13.20
CA GLU A 33 -13.39 -1.06 -12.43
C GLU A 33 -12.28 -0.27 -13.14
N CYS A 34 -12.55 1.00 -13.44
CA CYS A 34 -11.60 1.89 -14.10
C CYS A 34 -10.71 2.55 -13.03
N SER A 35 -9.40 2.25 -13.04
CA SER A 35 -8.45 2.77 -12.04
C SER A 35 -8.13 4.24 -12.32
N GLU A 36 -7.61 4.49 -13.51
CA GLU A 36 -7.09 5.79 -13.91
C GLU A 36 -7.35 6.04 -15.40
N ILE A 37 -7.79 7.26 -15.72
CA ILE A 37 -7.89 7.78 -17.08
C ILE A 37 -6.89 8.92 -17.19
N SER A 38 -5.84 8.72 -17.97
CA SER A 38 -4.83 9.73 -18.28
C SER A 38 -4.90 10.09 -19.76
N LEU A 39 -4.90 11.39 -20.08
CA LEU A 39 -4.88 11.87 -21.45
C LEU A 39 -3.46 12.36 -21.75
N LEU A 40 -2.81 11.77 -22.75
CA LEU A 40 -1.53 12.25 -23.26
C LEU A 40 -1.82 13.42 -24.21
N GLY A 41 -1.74 14.64 -23.66
CA GLY A 41 -2.19 15.88 -24.30
C GLY A 41 -1.49 16.26 -25.62
N ASP A 42 -0.42 15.57 -26.01
CA ASP A 42 0.31 15.88 -27.24
C ASP A 42 -0.21 15.11 -28.48
N ARG A 43 -1.18 14.18 -28.29
CA ARG A 43 -1.64 13.27 -29.36
C ARG A 43 -3.15 12.94 -29.37
N ASP A 44 -3.99 13.67 -28.61
CA ASP A 44 -5.41 13.29 -28.45
C ASP A 44 -5.60 11.82 -28.01
N LEU A 45 -4.60 11.28 -27.29
CA LEU A 45 -4.54 9.89 -26.86
C LEU A 45 -5.11 9.77 -25.45
N LEU A 46 -6.20 9.02 -25.30
CA LEU A 46 -6.75 8.67 -23.99
C LEU A 46 -6.20 7.30 -23.57
N ASN A 47 -5.37 7.30 -22.53
CA ASN A 47 -4.89 6.08 -21.90
C ASN A 47 -5.79 5.75 -20.71
N VAL A 48 -6.50 4.63 -20.81
CA VAL A 48 -7.43 4.15 -19.78
C VAL A 48 -6.87 2.88 -19.20
N SER A 49 -6.67 2.87 -17.89
CA SER A 49 -6.26 1.70 -17.14
C SER A 49 -7.45 1.08 -16.43
N PHE A 50 -7.73 -0.18 -16.76
CA PHE A 50 -8.70 -1.01 -16.05
C PHE A 50 -8.00 -1.83 -14.97
N VAL A 51 -8.64 -1.97 -13.81
CA VAL A 51 -8.20 -2.88 -12.76
C VAL A 51 -8.54 -4.31 -13.18
N LEU A 52 -7.52 -5.16 -13.25
CA LEU A 52 -7.71 -6.59 -13.43
C LEU A 52 -7.98 -7.26 -12.08
N SER A 53 -9.25 -7.30 -11.67
CA SER A 53 -9.68 -8.06 -10.49
C SER A 53 -9.61 -9.58 -10.78
N ARG A 54 -9.24 -10.39 -9.79
CA ARG A 54 -9.18 -11.86 -9.96
C ARG A 54 -10.56 -12.41 -10.33
N GLY A 55 -10.63 -13.12 -11.45
CA GLY A 55 -11.86 -13.77 -11.92
C GLY A 55 -12.63 -13.03 -13.01
N ILE A 56 -12.09 -11.92 -13.55
CA ILE A 56 -12.68 -11.28 -14.74
C ILE A 56 -12.52 -12.21 -15.95
N ASP A 57 -13.64 -12.61 -16.53
CA ASP A 57 -13.70 -13.44 -17.72
C ASP A 57 -13.18 -12.70 -18.97
N PRO A 58 -12.46 -13.36 -19.91
CA PRO A 58 -11.94 -12.73 -21.12
C PRO A 58 -13.01 -12.02 -21.96
N GLU A 59 -14.26 -12.49 -21.97
CA GLU A 59 -15.36 -11.82 -22.67
C GLU A 59 -15.75 -10.50 -22.00
N THR A 60 -15.66 -10.42 -20.67
CA THR A 60 -15.94 -9.22 -19.89
C THR A 60 -14.87 -8.16 -20.14
N LYS A 61 -13.61 -8.59 -20.30
CA LYS A 61 -12.49 -7.75 -20.71
C LYS A 61 -12.70 -7.16 -22.10
N ALA A 62 -13.00 -8.00 -23.10
CA ALA A 62 -13.25 -7.53 -24.46
C ALA A 62 -14.48 -6.61 -24.56
N ARG A 63 -15.54 -6.90 -23.80
CA ARG A 63 -16.74 -6.05 -23.73
C ARG A 63 -16.43 -4.68 -23.12
N SER A 64 -15.62 -4.63 -22.08
CA SER A 64 -15.24 -3.36 -21.42
C SER A 64 -14.38 -2.48 -22.33
N GLU A 65 -13.43 -3.08 -23.07
CA GLU A 65 -12.64 -2.37 -24.08
C GLU A 65 -13.52 -1.81 -25.21
N LYS A 66 -14.48 -2.60 -25.71
CA LYS A 66 -15.42 -2.17 -26.75
C LYS A 66 -16.33 -1.03 -26.26
N ASN A 67 -16.89 -1.15 -25.05
CA ASN A 67 -17.72 -0.10 -24.46
C ASN A 67 -16.94 1.21 -24.26
N LEU A 68 -15.67 1.11 -23.88
CA LEU A 68 -14.79 2.27 -23.79
C LEU A 68 -14.56 2.89 -25.16
N GLN A 69 -14.28 2.09 -26.18
CA GLN A 69 -14.08 2.58 -27.54
C GLN A 69 -15.33 3.29 -28.09
N GLU A 70 -16.52 2.75 -27.84
CA GLU A 70 -17.79 3.37 -28.23
C GLU A 70 -18.04 4.69 -27.47
N PHE A 71 -17.82 4.71 -26.16
CA PHE A 71 -17.98 5.90 -25.31
C PHE A 71 -17.04 7.04 -25.74
N THR A 72 -15.78 6.71 -26.01
CA THR A 72 -14.75 7.67 -26.38
C THR A 72 -14.89 8.17 -27.82
N THR A 73 -15.33 7.32 -28.74
CA THR A 73 -15.69 7.73 -30.12
C THR A 73 -16.86 8.71 -30.09
N GLY A 74 -17.87 8.48 -29.23
CA GLY A 74 -18.99 9.42 -29.02
C GLY A 74 -18.55 10.79 -28.49
N LEU A 75 -17.40 10.85 -27.79
CA LEU A 75 -16.76 12.08 -27.31
C LEU A 75 -15.76 12.66 -28.33
N GLY A 76 -15.66 12.07 -29.51
CA GLY A 76 -14.76 12.48 -30.59
C GLY A 76 -13.28 12.26 -30.29
N ILE A 77 -12.92 11.35 -29.39
CA ILE A 77 -11.53 10.96 -29.09
C ILE A 77 -11.15 9.84 -30.06
N LYS A 78 -10.12 10.06 -30.88
CA LYS A 78 -9.79 9.18 -32.01
C LYS A 78 -8.84 8.04 -31.66
N GLU A 79 -7.98 8.22 -30.68
CA GLU A 79 -7.03 7.20 -30.27
C GLU A 79 -7.17 6.92 -28.77
N VAL A 80 -7.49 5.66 -28.45
CA VAL A 80 -7.65 5.19 -27.07
C VAL A 80 -6.79 3.96 -26.89
N GLN A 81 -5.93 4.00 -25.87
CA GLN A 81 -5.14 2.84 -25.45
C GLN A 81 -5.73 2.31 -24.15
N SER A 82 -6.18 1.06 -24.16
CA SER A 82 -6.65 0.36 -22.98
C SER A 82 -5.52 -0.48 -22.39
N GLY A 83 -5.04 -0.09 -21.21
CA GLY A 83 -4.12 -0.87 -20.41
C GLY A 83 -4.87 -1.65 -19.33
N TRP A 84 -4.42 -2.86 -19.03
CA TRP A 84 -4.89 -3.61 -17.87
C TRP A 84 -3.80 -3.58 -16.81
N VAL A 85 -4.13 -3.05 -15.65
CA VAL A 85 -3.23 -3.00 -14.51
C VAL A 85 -3.73 -4.04 -13.51
N SER A 86 -2.86 -5.00 -13.18
CA SER A 86 -3.12 -5.94 -12.10
C SER A 86 -3.34 -5.15 -10.82
N ASP A 87 -4.44 -5.44 -10.12
CA ASP A 87 -4.68 -4.84 -8.81
C ASP A 87 -3.48 -5.14 -7.89
N PRO A 88 -2.74 -4.12 -7.42
CA PRO A 88 -1.62 -4.34 -6.51
C PRO A 88 -2.06 -4.98 -5.18
N SER A 89 -3.35 -4.92 -4.83
CA SER A 89 -3.90 -5.61 -3.65
C SER A 89 -4.09 -7.12 -3.88
N ALA A 90 -4.12 -7.57 -5.13
CA ALA A 90 -4.24 -8.99 -5.47
C ALA A 90 -2.88 -9.71 -5.52
N GLU A 91 -1.74 -9.00 -5.50
CA GLU A 91 -0.41 -9.61 -5.36
C GLU A 91 -0.08 -10.03 -3.92
N ASP A 92 -0.89 -9.62 -2.94
CA ASP A 92 -0.66 -9.96 -1.52
C ASP A 92 -0.93 -11.45 -1.18
N VAL A 93 -1.56 -12.22 -2.09
CA VAL A 93 -1.92 -13.62 -1.80
C VAL A 93 -0.81 -14.62 -2.15
N ILE A 94 0.28 -14.19 -2.80
CA ILE A 94 1.48 -15.03 -3.02
C ILE A 94 2.73 -14.25 -2.60
N SER A 95 2.86 -13.94 -1.32
CA SER A 95 4.13 -13.44 -0.78
C SER A 95 4.52 -14.23 0.46
N ALA A 96 5.47 -15.14 0.27
CA ALA A 96 6.24 -15.68 1.37
C ALA A 96 6.90 -14.52 2.14
N GLY A 97 6.30 -14.18 3.28
CA GLY A 97 6.86 -13.35 4.34
C GLY A 97 7.01 -11.86 4.03
N GLY A 98 5.93 -11.08 4.24
CA GLY A 98 5.98 -9.60 4.24
C GLY A 98 7.04 -8.99 5.16
N LEU A 99 7.61 -9.76 6.09
CA LEU A 99 8.71 -9.35 6.96
C LEU A 99 10.03 -9.09 6.18
N PHE A 100 10.32 -9.86 5.13
CA PHE A 100 11.55 -9.69 4.32
C PHE A 100 11.52 -8.45 3.43
N ARG A 101 10.34 -7.84 3.22
CA ARG A 101 10.19 -6.58 2.46
C ARG A 101 10.41 -5.35 3.32
N HIS A 102 10.39 -5.48 4.65
CA HIS A 102 10.63 -4.33 5.53
C HIS A 102 12.12 -3.99 5.62
N PRO A 103 12.54 -2.74 5.32
CA PRO A 103 13.96 -2.35 5.40
C PRO A 103 14.52 -2.48 6.83
N LEU A 104 13.65 -2.32 7.85
CA LEU A 104 14.02 -2.52 9.25
C LEU A 104 14.39 -3.98 9.57
N PHE A 105 13.80 -4.95 8.87
CA PHE A 105 14.14 -6.36 9.04
C PHE A 105 15.59 -6.62 8.63
N TRP A 106 16.02 -6.08 7.48
CA TRP A 106 17.39 -6.19 7.02
C TRP A 106 18.37 -5.42 7.90
N ALA A 107 18.00 -4.22 8.34
CA ALA A 107 18.82 -3.45 9.27
C ALA A 107 19.04 -4.19 10.60
N GLY A 108 17.97 -4.75 11.18
CA GLY A 108 18.04 -5.56 12.40
C GLY A 108 18.87 -6.82 12.20
N SER A 109 18.66 -7.54 11.11
CA SER A 109 19.40 -8.77 10.78
C SER A 109 20.90 -8.48 10.60
N ALA A 110 21.25 -7.44 9.85
CA ALA A 110 22.64 -7.02 9.65
C ALA A 110 23.31 -6.61 10.97
N TRP A 111 22.59 -5.91 11.84
CA TRP A 111 23.09 -5.53 13.15
C TRP A 111 23.36 -6.75 14.04
N VAL A 112 22.46 -7.73 14.06
CA VAL A 112 22.65 -8.99 14.81
C VAL A 112 23.88 -9.74 14.31
N ILE A 113 24.02 -9.88 12.98
CA ILE A 113 25.19 -10.54 12.37
C ILE A 113 26.47 -9.80 12.75
N PHE A 114 26.49 -8.47 12.61
CA PHE A 114 27.66 -7.66 12.96
C PHE A 114 28.03 -7.78 14.45
N ALA A 115 27.03 -7.74 15.34
CA ALA A 115 27.24 -7.89 16.77
C ALA A 115 27.85 -9.25 17.11
N VAL A 116 27.37 -10.34 16.49
CA VAL A 116 27.91 -11.69 16.68
C VAL A 116 29.35 -11.78 16.18
N LEU A 117 29.66 -11.20 15.02
CA LEU A 117 31.03 -11.18 14.48
C LEU A 117 31.99 -10.38 15.35
N ARG A 118 31.54 -9.26 15.93
CA ARG A 118 32.42 -8.35 16.68
C ARG A 118 32.65 -8.76 18.13
N MET A 119 31.62 -9.28 18.79
CA MET A 119 31.62 -9.60 20.23
C MET A 119 31.54 -11.11 20.53
N GLY A 120 31.28 -11.95 19.52
CA GLY A 120 30.98 -13.36 19.70
C GLY A 120 29.55 -13.60 20.19
N LEU A 121 29.08 -14.85 20.08
CA LEU A 121 27.74 -15.24 20.51
C LEU A 121 27.51 -15.03 22.02
N SER A 122 28.54 -15.28 22.83
CA SER A 122 28.50 -15.05 24.27
C SER A 122 28.39 -13.57 24.61
N GLY A 123 29.10 -12.70 23.89
CA GLY A 123 29.07 -11.26 24.07
C GLY A 123 27.72 -10.65 23.70
N THR A 124 27.11 -11.07 22.59
CA THR A 124 25.77 -10.60 22.20
C THR A 124 24.70 -11.06 23.17
N MET A 125 24.79 -12.29 23.67
CA MET A 125 23.85 -12.81 24.66
C MET A 125 23.97 -12.07 26.01
N LEU A 126 25.19 -11.79 26.47
CA LEU A 126 25.40 -11.00 27.68
C LEU A 126 24.91 -9.56 27.52
N ALA A 127 25.17 -8.93 26.37
CA ALA A 127 24.72 -7.57 26.09
C ALA A 127 23.20 -7.45 26.06
N THR A 128 22.52 -8.42 25.42
CA THR A 128 21.05 -8.47 25.39
C THR A 128 20.46 -8.73 26.78
N LEU A 129 21.03 -9.65 27.56
CA LEU A 129 20.62 -9.93 28.94
C LEU A 129 20.81 -8.69 29.85
N THR A 130 21.93 -7.99 29.72
CA THR A 130 22.23 -6.80 30.50
C THR A 130 21.29 -5.66 30.13
N SER A 131 21.05 -5.45 28.83
CA SER A 131 20.09 -4.45 28.33
C SER A 131 18.67 -4.74 28.85
N ALA A 132 18.23 -6.00 28.78
CA ALA A 132 16.93 -6.42 29.32
C ALA A 132 16.84 -6.20 30.84
N SER A 133 17.91 -6.49 31.58
CA SER A 133 17.97 -6.27 33.03
C SER A 133 17.87 -4.80 33.38
N VAL A 134 18.62 -3.93 32.68
CA VAL A 134 18.55 -2.47 32.85
C VAL A 134 17.16 -1.96 32.50
N PHE A 135 16.58 -2.39 31.38
CA PHE A 135 15.22 -2.03 31.00
C PHE A 135 14.21 -2.43 32.07
N PHE A 136 14.32 -3.64 32.62
CA PHE A 136 13.44 -4.10 33.68
C PHE A 136 13.58 -3.28 34.96
N VAL A 137 14.80 -2.96 35.39
CA VAL A 137 15.06 -2.08 36.53
C VAL A 137 14.42 -0.71 36.27
N VAL A 138 14.70 -0.08 35.14
CA VAL A 138 14.12 1.23 34.80
C VAL A 138 12.58 1.15 34.80
N ALA A 139 12.01 0.13 34.17
CA ALA A 139 10.56 -0.07 34.11
C ALA A 139 9.95 -0.26 35.51
N LEU A 140 10.62 -0.96 36.44
CA LEU A 140 10.18 -1.06 37.83
C LEU A 140 10.10 0.32 38.50
N PHE A 141 11.01 1.24 38.16
CA PHE A 141 11.07 2.58 38.74
C PHE A 141 10.10 3.57 38.10
N THR A 142 9.86 3.47 36.79
CA THR A 142 9.10 4.46 36.00
C THR A 142 7.65 4.09 35.73
N THR A 143 7.31 2.80 35.66
CA THR A 143 5.94 2.37 35.31
C THR A 143 5.04 2.20 36.53
N ALA A 144 3.73 2.44 36.35
CA ALA A 144 2.72 2.27 37.41
C ALA A 144 2.70 0.84 37.97
N LYS A 145 2.78 -0.17 37.10
CA LYS A 145 2.91 -1.58 37.49
C LYS A 145 4.20 -1.85 38.28
N GLY A 146 5.30 -1.20 37.90
CA GLY A 146 6.57 -1.28 38.62
C GLY A 146 6.51 -0.74 40.05
N ILE A 147 5.77 0.34 40.28
CA ILE A 147 5.53 0.90 41.62
C ILE A 147 4.69 -0.06 42.47
N GLU A 148 3.66 -0.68 41.89
CA GLU A 148 2.79 -1.65 42.58
C GLU A 148 3.57 -2.92 43.00
N ILE A 149 4.38 -3.46 42.10
CA ILE A 149 5.26 -4.61 42.39
C ILE A 149 6.21 -4.29 43.54
N ARG A 150 6.83 -3.10 43.55
CA ARG A 150 7.72 -2.67 44.66
C ARG A 150 6.98 -2.53 45.98
N LYS A 151 5.75 -2.03 45.98
CA LYS A 151 4.91 -1.97 47.20
C LYS A 151 4.58 -3.37 47.72
N ARG A 152 4.26 -4.32 46.83
CA ARG A 152 3.96 -5.72 47.18
C ARG A 152 5.18 -6.43 47.78
N ILE A 153 6.36 -6.27 47.16
CA ILE A 153 7.63 -6.84 47.67
C ILE A 153 7.96 -6.25 49.04
N ARG A 154 7.80 -4.93 49.23
CA ARG A 154 8.04 -4.28 50.53
C ARG A 154 7.06 -4.76 51.61
N GLY A 155 5.81 -5.05 51.24
CA GLY A 155 4.81 -5.62 52.15
C GLY A 155 5.18 -7.03 52.64
N LEU A 156 5.72 -7.87 51.76
CA LEU A 156 6.17 -9.23 52.09
C LEU A 156 7.38 -9.24 53.04
N PHE A 157 8.35 -8.34 52.82
CA PHE A 157 9.51 -8.21 53.71
C PHE A 157 9.14 -7.69 55.11
N LYS A 158 8.05 -6.92 55.22
CA LYS A 158 7.57 -6.38 56.50
C LYS A 158 6.71 -7.36 57.30
N GLN A 159 6.27 -8.47 56.70
CA GLN A 159 5.56 -9.55 57.38
C GLN A 159 6.50 -10.65 57.91
N ASN A 160 7.73 -10.73 57.38
CA ASN A 160 8.73 -11.73 57.74
C ASN A 160 9.85 -11.18 58.66
N ALA A 161 9.69 -9.96 59.19
CA ALA A 161 10.55 -9.32 60.17
C ALA A 161 9.71 -8.95 61.40
#